data_AF-A0AAN8TEZ9-F1
#
_entry.id   AF-A0AAN8TEZ9-F1
#
_cell.length_a   1.000
_cell.length_b   1.000
_cell.length_c   1.000
_cell.angle_alpha   90.00
_cell.angle_beta   90.00
_cell.angle_gamma   90.00
#
_symmetry.space_group_name_H-M   'P 1'
#
loop_
_entity.id
_entity.type
_entity.pdbx_description
1 polymer ?
#
loop_
_entity_poly.entity_id
_entity_poly.type
_entity_poly.pdbx_seq_one_letter_code
_entity_poly.pdbx_strand_id
1 'polypeptide(L)'
;MEPTDVAVSVNQQLSADPLPFARSYQLEALETALKQNTIVYLETRSGKTLIAIMLLRSYAYLLRKPSPYIAVFLVPTVVLVTQQGDSLMMHTDLKVGKYWGEMGVDYWDAATCNNKWTPMRYWL
;
A
#
# COMPACT_ATOMS: atom_id res chain seq x y z
N MET A 1 -50.41 5.12 7.99
CA MET A 1 -49.29 5.96 8.45
C MET A 1 -48.69 5.23 9.62
N GLU A 2 -47.68 4.40 9.34
CA GLU A 2 -46.86 3.77 10.38
C GLU A 2 -45.53 4.52 10.45
N PRO A 3 -44.98 4.72 11.66
CA PRO A 3 -43.79 5.53 11.85
C PRO A 3 -42.53 4.74 11.52
N THR A 4 -41.68 5.38 10.72
CA THR A 4 -40.25 5.11 10.56
C THR A 4 -39.52 5.26 11.88
N ASP A 5 -38.59 4.34 12.19
CA ASP A 5 -37.24 4.64 12.70
C ASP A 5 -36.47 3.33 12.93
N VAL A 6 -35.94 2.76 11.84
CA VAL A 6 -34.90 1.72 11.93
C VAL A 6 -33.57 2.41 11.75
N ALA A 7 -32.88 2.67 12.87
CA ALA A 7 -31.49 3.11 12.89
C ALA A 7 -30.61 2.02 12.26
N VAL A 8 -30.28 2.18 10.98
CA VAL A 8 -29.28 1.35 10.32
C VAL A 8 -27.91 1.93 10.62
N SER A 9 -27.16 1.20 11.45
CA SER A 9 -25.75 1.41 11.75
C SER A 9 -24.95 1.60 10.45
N VAL A 10 -24.44 2.81 10.24
CA VAL A 10 -23.41 3.08 9.23
C VAL A 10 -22.09 2.55 9.78
N ASN A 11 -21.88 1.24 9.69
CA ASN A 11 -20.52 0.72 9.64
C ASN A 11 -19.96 1.16 8.28
N GLN A 12 -19.02 2.11 8.30
CA GLN A 12 -18.17 2.42 7.15
C GLN A 12 -17.35 1.18 6.83
N GLN A 13 -17.95 0.29 6.04
CA GLN A 13 -17.29 -0.85 5.44
C GLN A 13 -16.27 -0.25 4.45
N LEU A 14 -15.01 -0.19 4.90
CA LEU A 14 -13.86 0.03 4.04
C LEU A 14 -14.01 -0.91 2.84
N SER A 15 -14.27 -0.34 1.67
CA SER A 15 -14.41 -1.05 0.40
C SER A 15 -13.02 -1.54 -0.08
N ALA A 16 -12.39 -2.39 0.71
CA ALA A 16 -11.39 -3.30 0.22
C ALA A 16 -12.14 -4.58 -0.17
N ASP A 17 -12.79 -4.55 -1.33
CA ASP A 17 -13.30 -5.78 -1.94
C ASP A 17 -12.14 -6.79 -1.94
N PRO A 18 -12.28 -7.95 -1.26
CA PRO A 18 -11.31 -9.00 -1.39
C PRO A 18 -11.24 -9.31 -2.88
N LEU A 19 -10.07 -9.09 -3.49
CA LEU A 19 -9.86 -9.40 -4.90
C LEU A 19 -10.36 -10.85 -5.09
N PRO A 20 -11.40 -11.12 -5.91
CA PRO A 20 -12.08 -12.41 -5.93
C PRO A 20 -11.20 -13.63 -6.25
N PHE A 21 -9.94 -13.39 -6.64
CA PHE A 21 -8.95 -14.40 -6.97
C PHE A 21 -7.93 -14.69 -5.85
N ALA A 22 -7.95 -13.94 -4.75
CA ALA A 22 -6.99 -14.11 -3.66
C ALA A 22 -7.20 -15.48 -2.98
N ARG A 23 -6.12 -16.25 -2.84
CA ARG A 23 -6.17 -17.57 -2.22
C ARG A 23 -6.31 -17.45 -0.70
N SER A 24 -6.86 -18.45 -0.03
CA SER A 24 -7.10 -18.46 1.42
C SER A 24 -5.87 -18.07 2.23
N TYR A 25 -4.71 -18.66 1.93
CA TYR A 25 -3.45 -18.35 2.63
C TYR A 25 -2.98 -16.89 2.44
N GLN A 26 -3.34 -16.24 1.32
CA GLN A 26 -2.99 -14.85 1.07
C GLN A 26 -3.86 -13.91 1.91
N LEU A 27 -5.14 -14.26 2.09
CA LEU A 27 -6.06 -13.53 2.94
C LEU A 27 -5.69 -13.69 4.42
N GLU A 28 -5.32 -14.89 4.86
CA GLU A 28 -4.85 -15.15 6.22
C GLU A 28 -3.56 -14.37 6.52
N ALA A 29 -2.61 -14.38 5.59
CA ALA A 29 -1.38 -13.60 5.70
C ALA A 29 -1.66 -12.09 5.78
N LEU A 30 -2.62 -11.59 4.98
CA LEU A 30 -3.08 -10.20 5.01
C LEU A 30 -3.71 -9.85 6.36
N GLU A 31 -4.63 -10.68 6.86
CA GLU A 31 -5.32 -10.45 8.13
C GLU A 31 -4.33 -10.41 9.29
N THR A 32 -3.34 -11.31 9.27
CA THR A 32 -2.28 -11.33 10.29
C THR A 32 -1.41 -10.08 10.20
N ALA A 33 -1.03 -9.66 8.99
CA ALA A 33 -0.23 -8.46 8.74
C ALA A 33 -0.95 -7.14 9.12
N LEU A 34 -2.29 -7.12 9.07
CA LEU A 34 -3.09 -5.97 9.51
C LEU A 34 -3.12 -5.83 11.04
N LYS A 35 -3.01 -6.95 11.76
CA LYS A 35 -3.03 -6.98 13.24
C LYS A 35 -1.65 -6.76 13.85
N GLN A 36 -0.60 -7.28 13.21
CA GLN A 36 0.77 -7.24 13.73
C GLN A 36 1.83 -7.39 12.64
N ASN A 37 3.07 -7.01 12.98
CA ASN A 37 4.22 -7.20 12.11
C ASN A 37 4.43 -8.69 11.80
N THR A 38 4.36 -9.04 10.51
CA THR A 38 4.31 -10.45 10.07
C THR A 38 5.37 -10.73 9.02
N ILE A 39 6.15 -11.81 9.21
CA ILE A 39 7.07 -12.35 8.20
C ILE A 39 6.37 -13.50 7.48
N VAL A 40 6.08 -13.31 6.18
CA VAL A 40 5.34 -14.29 5.37
C VAL A 40 6.31 -15.13 4.55
N TYR A 41 6.47 -16.41 4.92
CA TYR A 41 7.22 -17.38 4.14
C TYR A 41 6.31 -18.10 3.14
N LEU A 42 6.63 -17.99 1.85
CA LEU A 42 5.90 -18.57 0.73
C LEU A 42 6.90 -18.94 -0.36
N GLU A 43 6.56 -19.88 -1.23
CA GLU A 43 7.39 -20.21 -2.39
C GLU A 43 7.45 -19.05 -3.41
N THR A 44 8.38 -19.15 -4.34
CA THR A 44 8.48 -18.21 -5.46
C THR A 44 7.24 -18.35 -6.35
N ARG A 45 6.74 -17.24 -6.91
CA ARG A 45 5.49 -17.16 -7.71
C ARG A 45 4.18 -17.48 -6.97
N SER A 46 4.17 -17.62 -5.64
CA SER A 46 2.93 -17.78 -4.86
C SER A 46 2.11 -16.48 -4.69
N GLY A 47 2.44 -15.41 -5.41
CA GLY A 47 1.72 -14.14 -5.34
C GLY A 47 2.02 -13.28 -4.11
N LYS A 48 3.26 -13.30 -3.60
CA LYS A 48 3.69 -12.44 -2.47
C LYS A 48 3.40 -10.95 -2.72
N THR A 49 3.62 -10.48 -3.96
CA THR A 49 3.34 -9.09 -4.36
C THR A 49 1.86 -8.76 -4.23
N LEU A 50 0.96 -9.72 -4.48
CA LEU A 50 -0.47 -9.50 -4.30
C LEU A 50 -0.82 -9.23 -2.83
N ILE A 51 -0.21 -9.97 -1.89
CA ILE A 51 -0.41 -9.76 -0.45
C ILE A 51 -0.01 -8.33 -0.08
N ALA A 52 1.14 -7.86 -0.58
CA ALA A 52 1.59 -6.49 -0.33
C ALA A 52 0.68 -5.44 -0.98
N ILE A 53 0.18 -5.67 -2.19
CA ILE A 53 -0.80 -4.78 -2.84
C ILE A 53 -2.08 -4.70 -2.01
N MET A 54 -2.60 -5.83 -1.53
CA MET A 54 -3.78 -5.84 -0.66
C MET A 54 -3.52 -5.10 0.65
N LEU A 55 -2.35 -5.29 1.25
CA LEU A 55 -1.96 -4.59 2.48
C LEU A 55 -1.89 -3.06 2.27
N LEU A 56 -1.27 -2.62 1.16
CA LEU A 56 -1.20 -1.21 0.78
C LEU A 56 -2.58 -0.61 0.51
N ARG A 57 -3.49 -1.36 -0.13
CA ARG A 57 -4.88 -0.93 -0.33
C ARG A 57 -5.61 -0.76 0.99
N SER A 58 -5.44 -1.71 1.92
CA SER A 58 -6.04 -1.61 3.26
C SER A 58 -5.52 -0.40 4.03
N TYR A 59 -4.24 -0.04 3.88
CA TYR A 59 -3.67 1.18 4.49
C TYR A 59 -3.75 2.43 3.60
N ALA A 60 -4.43 2.38 2.45
CA ALA A 60 -4.45 3.49 1.50
C ALA A 60 -5.00 4.78 2.13
N TYR A 61 -5.98 4.67 3.02
CA TYR A 61 -6.55 5.80 3.76
C TYR A 61 -5.51 6.51 4.66
N LEU A 62 -4.52 5.79 5.19
CA LEU A 62 -3.40 6.36 5.93
C LEU A 62 -2.31 6.91 5.03
N LEU A 63 -2.19 6.45 3.79
CA LEU A 63 -1.11 6.86 2.88
C LEU A 63 -1.51 8.04 1.97
N ARG A 64 -2.82 8.22 1.72
CA ARG A 64 -3.34 9.36 0.97
C ARG A 64 -3.06 10.67 1.71
N LYS A 65 -2.67 11.69 0.95
CA LYS A 65 -2.30 13.00 1.51
C LYS A 65 -3.56 13.82 1.85
N PRO A 66 -3.52 14.66 2.90
CA PRO A 66 -2.36 14.99 3.75
C PRO A 66 -2.12 13.95 4.85
N SER A 67 -1.02 13.20 4.73
CA SER A 67 -0.62 12.19 5.71
C SER A 67 0.89 12.21 5.92
N PRO A 68 1.37 12.08 7.17
CA PRO A 68 2.79 11.95 7.47
C PRO A 68 3.34 10.55 7.13
N TYR A 69 2.48 9.56 6.89
CA TYR A 69 2.90 8.19 6.64
C TYR A 69 3.38 7.98 5.21
N ILE A 70 4.38 7.10 5.08
CA ILE A 70 4.93 6.60 3.81
C ILE A 70 5.01 5.08 3.89
N ALA A 71 4.79 4.42 2.76
CA ALA A 71 5.02 2.99 2.62
C ALA A 71 6.22 2.77 1.71
N VAL A 72 7.12 1.88 2.13
CA VAL A 72 8.33 1.53 1.38
C VAL A 72 8.25 0.08 0.98
N PHE A 73 8.44 -0.19 -0.31
CA PHE A 73 8.46 -1.54 -0.87
C PHE A 73 9.85 -1.84 -1.42
N LEU A 74 10.59 -2.72 -0.73
CA LEU A 74 11.98 -3.05 -1.07
C LEU A 74 12.03 -4.29 -1.96
N VAL A 75 12.83 -4.21 -3.02
CA VAL A 75 13.06 -5.32 -3.97
C VAL A 75 14.56 -5.47 -4.25
N PRO A 76 15.03 -6.70 -4.54
CA PRO A 76 16.47 -6.96 -4.65
C PRO A 76 17.09 -6.52 -5.98
N THR A 77 16.30 -6.30 -7.04
CA THR A 77 16.83 -5.99 -8.38
C THR A 77 16.07 -4.85 -9.06
N VAL A 78 16.77 -4.09 -9.91
CA VAL A 78 16.21 -2.93 -10.64
C VAL A 78 15.06 -3.34 -11.55
N VAL A 79 15.15 -4.50 -12.23
CA VAL A 79 14.06 -5.02 -13.08
C VAL A 79 12.78 -5.23 -12.28
N LEU A 80 12.89 -5.71 -11.04
CA LEU A 80 11.75 -5.89 -10.15
C LEU A 80 11.20 -4.57 -9.62
N VAL A 81 12.02 -3.52 -9.48
CA VAL A 81 11.53 -2.18 -9.11
C VAL A 81 10.50 -1.71 -10.13
N THR A 82 10.84 -1.82 -11.41
CA THR A 82 9.95 -1.39 -12.49
C THR A 82 8.68 -2.24 -12.54
N GLN A 83 8.83 -3.57 -12.63
CA GLN A 83 7.71 -4.50 -12.76
C GLN A 83 6.75 -4.45 -11.57
N GLN A 84 7.27 -4.50 -10.34
CA GLN A 84 6.43 -4.48 -9.15
C GLN A 84 5.86 -3.08 -8.92
N GLY A 85 6.64 -2.03 -9.17
CA GLY A 85 6.15 -0.65 -9.12
C GLY A 85 5.00 -0.39 -10.09
N ASP A 86 5.06 -0.91 -11.33
CA ASP A 86 3.95 -0.81 -12.29
C ASP A 86 2.73 -1.56 -11.81
N SER A 87 2.91 -2.78 -11.27
CA SER A 87 1.81 -3.55 -10.70
C SER A 87 1.15 -2.81 -9.52
N LEU A 88 1.93 -2.16 -8.65
CA LEU A 88 1.40 -1.32 -7.57
C LEU A 88 0.62 -0.13 -8.13
N MET A 89 1.12 0.56 -9.15
CA MET A 89 0.42 1.69 -9.78
C MET A 89 -0.87 1.27 -10.49
N MET A 90 -0.92 0.07 -11.07
CA MET A 90 -2.11 -0.45 -11.74
C MET A 90 -3.19 -0.92 -10.77
N HIS A 91 -2.79 -1.45 -9.61
CA HIS A 91 -3.72 -2.07 -8.65
C HIS A 91 -4.04 -1.21 -7.42
N THR A 92 -3.35 -0.09 -7.25
CA THR A 92 -3.59 0.88 -6.17
C THR A 92 -3.71 2.28 -6.76
N ASP A 93 -4.50 3.13 -6.13
CA ASP A 93 -4.65 4.55 -6.49
C ASP A 93 -3.66 5.45 -5.73
N LEU A 94 -2.58 4.85 -5.20
CA LEU A 94 -1.55 5.55 -4.46
C LEU A 94 -0.50 6.15 -5.41
N LYS A 95 0.12 7.25 -4.99
CA LYS A 95 1.25 7.82 -5.71
C LYS A 95 2.50 6.99 -5.44
N VAL A 96 2.92 6.19 -6.42
CA VAL A 96 4.12 5.33 -6.32
C VAL A 96 5.31 6.02 -6.96
N GLY A 97 6.40 6.19 -6.19
CA GLY A 97 7.71 6.58 -6.70
C GLY A 97 8.62 5.35 -6.82
N LYS A 98 9.33 5.22 -7.94
CA LYS A 98 10.31 4.15 -8.15
C LYS A 98 11.71 4.73 -8.03
N TYR A 99 12.56 4.10 -7.25
CA TYR A 99 13.92 4.56 -6.97
C TYR A 99 14.90 3.39 -7.01
N TRP A 100 16.06 3.58 -7.64
CA TRP A 100 17.16 2.61 -7.72
C TRP A 100 18.50 3.33 -7.88
N GLY A 101 19.62 2.66 -7.62
CA GLY A 101 20.95 3.28 -7.49
C GLY A 101 21.37 4.19 -8.66
N GLU A 102 21.10 3.79 -9.90
CA GLU A 102 21.43 4.61 -11.09
C GLU A 102 20.67 5.94 -11.19
N MET A 103 19.63 6.16 -10.38
CA MET A 103 18.96 7.48 -10.28
C MET A 103 19.70 8.47 -9.38
N GLY A 104 20.93 8.14 -8.97
CA GLY A 104 21.75 8.97 -8.08
C GLY A 104 21.17 9.06 -6.67
N VAL A 105 20.41 8.05 -6.24
CA VAL A 105 19.82 7.97 -4.88
C VAL A 105 20.91 7.93 -3.82
N ASP A 106 22.07 7.35 -4.16
CA ASP A 106 23.24 7.27 -3.29
C ASP A 106 23.85 8.65 -2.98
N TYR A 107 23.52 9.68 -3.76
CA TYR A 107 23.99 11.06 -3.57
C TYR A 107 22.95 11.97 -2.93
N TRP A 108 21.81 11.43 -2.48
CA TRP A 108 20.78 12.26 -1.83
C TRP A 108 21.26 12.75 -0.47
N ASP A 109 21.21 14.06 -0.26
CA ASP A 109 21.33 14.65 1.06
C ASP A 109 20.00 14.55 1.84
N ALA A 110 20.04 14.83 3.14
CA ALA A 110 18.86 14.78 4.00
C ALA A 110 17.72 15.69 3.51
N ALA A 111 18.06 16.83 2.88
CA ALA A 111 17.10 17.78 2.34
C ALA A 111 16.38 17.22 1.09
N THR A 112 17.13 16.63 0.16
CA THR A 112 16.60 15.98 -1.05
C THR A 112 15.72 14.80 -0.67
N CYS A 113 16.19 13.96 0.27
CA CYS A 113 15.40 12.87 0.82
C CYS A 113 14.08 13.41 1.39
N ASN A 114 14.15 14.40 2.30
CA ASN A 114 12.95 14.96 2.92
C ASN A 114 11.96 15.51 1.87
N ASN A 115 12.43 16.27 0.89
CA ASN A 115 11.59 16.81 -0.20
C ASN A 115 10.94 15.74 -1.09
N LYS A 116 11.55 14.57 -1.24
CA LYS A 116 10.96 13.46 -2.01
C LYS A 116 9.87 12.72 -1.22
N TRP A 117 10.09 12.52 0.09
CA TRP A 117 9.16 11.77 0.95
C TRP A 117 8.04 12.63 1.56
N THR A 118 8.24 13.94 1.67
CA THR A 118 7.18 14.91 2.02
C THR A 118 6.69 15.65 0.77
N PRO A 119 5.47 15.41 0.29
CA PRO A 119 4.87 16.33 -0.67
C PRO A 119 4.65 17.67 0.04
N MET A 120 5.18 18.72 -0.56
CA MET A 120 5.18 20.12 -0.14
C MET A 120 4.13 20.45 0.93
N ARG A 121 4.63 20.87 2.09
CA ARG A 121 3.88 21.44 3.21
C ARG A 121 3.47 22.90 2.89
N TYR A 122 2.90 23.13 1.71
CA TYR A 122 2.45 24.46 1.27
C TYR A 122 1.01 24.39 0.80
N TRP A 123 0.10 24.54 1.77
CA TRP A 123 -1.12 25.31 1.59
C TRP A 123 -1.04 26.45 2.62
N LEU A 124 -0.57 27.61 2.17
CA LEU A 124 -0.96 28.91 2.72
C LEU A 124 -1.89 29.54 1.70
#